data_AF-A0A5C1ALX5-F1
#
_entry.id   AF-A0A5C1ALX5-F1
#
_cell.length_a   1.000
_cell.length_b   1.000
_cell.length_c   1.000
_cell.angle_alpha   90.00
_cell.angle_beta   90.00
_cell.angle_gamma   90.00
#
_symmetry.space_group_name_H-M   'P 1'
#
loop_
_entity.id
_entity.type
_entity.pdbx_description
1 polymer ?
#
loop_
_entity_poly.entity_id
_entity_poly.type
_entity_poly.pdbx_seq_one_letter_code
_entity_poly.pdbx_strand_id
1 'polypeptide(L)'
;MHDAQPPAPPRKRFSLRWTALILLALTFPTGFWAARCMMPNPPAAQTVGGEITVGGVPLFATWPKGVTPEVAIVLTGQTYGYMSPCGCSRPQKGGLERRANFLKDLRAKGWPVMAVDLGDVAPPKKIQDQDYLKYEVTMKALAEMGYSAVGLGVQDFDQQLFNLLAKYTLQKSGQPPIILAANLGSKDAQGAFVPREKLFDVPGQRPMVEAYEVVSNDAKATGKALPHLPVGVVGVVGPDVATKLQKIDPTFSVAKVDNTLPGVIAAMQADPKKPVINVLLYDGSKDDTPDLAKKYPQFNVILCQSEESEPPQFPTVENNGQTFVIQIGHKGQNVGVIGVFKNGNGYELKYQLVPLGEEFLTPPGPAAAKLNAALQLMEEYTGKVKKDNLIAKLTAKPIPHEAQIENPAANLSFVGSEKCQTCHVNEFDVWKKSKHSHAMEALEAATRPGNRQFDGDCVQCHSIGFGYQTGYTDAKATPQLKHVGCESCHGPGSGHVTQPNNKALLASLSKWKSQPTDVLPAKAVIEKLGELKPGQPAPVQIKPAEQQLINAVSARCMRCHDQENDPKFDFYKYMPQIWHSGFKAGNPAANAANGLPPGAK
;
A
#
# COMPACT_ATOMS: atom_id res chain seq x y z
N MET A 1 -45.22 81.58 -34.02
CA MET A 1 -45.75 81.54 -32.64
C MET A 1 -45.49 80.15 -32.10
N HIS A 2 -44.97 80.09 -30.87
CA HIS A 2 -44.67 78.91 -30.03
C HIS A 2 -43.37 78.12 -30.30
N ASP A 3 -42.30 78.66 -29.69
CA ASP A 3 -41.47 78.02 -28.66
C ASP A 3 -41.29 76.49 -28.70
N ALA A 4 -40.10 76.09 -29.16
CA ALA A 4 -39.55 74.76 -28.96
C ALA A 4 -38.73 74.72 -27.65
N GLN A 5 -39.19 73.97 -26.66
CA GLN A 5 -38.40 73.60 -25.49
C GLN A 5 -37.36 72.51 -25.83
N PRO A 6 -36.13 72.59 -25.31
CA PRO A 6 -35.11 71.57 -25.53
C PRO A 6 -35.35 70.29 -24.73
N PRO A 7 -34.92 69.11 -25.24
CA PRO A 7 -35.17 67.81 -24.62
C PRO A 7 -34.35 67.58 -23.35
N ALA A 8 -34.97 66.87 -22.40
CA ALA A 8 -34.44 66.51 -21.10
C ALA A 8 -33.17 65.62 -21.17
N PRO A 9 -32.26 65.72 -20.18
CA PRO A 9 -31.01 64.95 -20.16
C PRO A 9 -31.23 63.45 -19.90
N PRO A 10 -30.33 62.59 -20.40
CA PRO A 10 -30.51 61.14 -20.37
C PRO A 10 -30.39 60.58 -18.95
N ARG A 11 -31.37 59.77 -18.56
CA ARG A 11 -31.36 58.94 -17.35
C ARG A 11 -30.20 57.92 -17.43
N LYS A 12 -29.20 58.07 -16.58
CA LYS A 12 -28.14 57.08 -16.36
C LYS A 12 -28.77 55.77 -15.84
N ARG A 13 -28.86 54.75 -16.68
CA ARG A 13 -29.07 53.36 -16.25
C ARG A 13 -27.76 52.87 -15.62
N PHE A 14 -27.72 52.77 -14.29
CA PHE A 14 -26.67 52.05 -13.59
C PHE A 14 -26.72 50.58 -14.03
N SER A 15 -25.67 50.13 -14.73
CA SER A 15 -25.50 48.73 -15.08
C SER A 15 -25.19 47.93 -13.81
N LEU A 16 -26.12 47.06 -13.43
CA LEU A 16 -25.93 46.04 -12.40
C LEU A 16 -24.94 44.97 -12.93
N ARG A 17 -23.64 45.28 -12.89
CA ARG A 17 -22.56 44.40 -13.34
C ARG A 17 -21.40 44.37 -12.32
N TRP A 18 -21.70 44.27 -11.02
CA TRP A 18 -20.65 44.09 -9.99
C TRP A 18 -21.06 43.23 -8.78
N THR A 19 -22.12 42.41 -8.88
CA THR A 19 -22.53 41.49 -7.80
C THR A 19 -22.25 40.01 -8.07
N ALA A 20 -21.70 39.64 -9.24
CA ALA A 20 -21.37 38.25 -9.56
C ALA A 20 -19.94 37.81 -9.16
N LEU A 21 -19.06 38.74 -8.77
CA LEU A 21 -17.66 38.44 -8.44
C LEU A 21 -17.37 38.28 -6.94
N ILE A 22 -18.31 38.61 -6.05
CA ILE A 22 -18.14 38.48 -4.59
C ILE A 22 -18.72 37.16 -4.05
N LEU A 23 -19.63 36.50 -4.79
CA LEU A 23 -20.19 35.20 -4.40
C LEU A 23 -19.32 33.99 -4.78
N LEU A 24 -18.32 34.15 -5.66
CA LEU A 24 -17.39 33.07 -6.01
C LEU A 24 -16.20 32.94 -5.03
N ALA A 25 -15.94 33.95 -4.20
CA ALA A 25 -14.85 33.95 -3.22
C ALA A 25 -15.25 33.33 -1.86
N LEU A 26 -16.55 33.15 -1.61
CA LEU A 26 -17.09 32.63 -0.35
C LEU A 26 -17.48 31.14 -0.39
N THR A 27 -17.38 30.48 -1.55
CA THR A 27 -17.62 29.03 -1.70
C THR A 27 -16.37 28.17 -1.57
N PHE A 28 -15.18 28.77 -1.67
CA PHE A 28 -13.91 28.07 -1.43
C PHE A 28 -13.65 27.73 0.06
N PRO A 29 -13.99 28.58 1.05
CA PRO A 29 -13.78 28.23 2.46
C PRO A 29 -14.74 27.14 2.95
N THR A 30 -15.97 27.10 2.43
CA THR A 30 -17.01 26.16 2.89
C THR A 30 -16.77 24.74 2.38
N GLY A 31 -16.31 24.56 1.15
CA GLY A 31 -15.88 23.25 0.64
C GLY A 31 -14.66 22.70 1.38
N PHE A 32 -13.69 23.56 1.70
CA PHE A 32 -12.51 23.17 2.48
C PHE A 32 -12.84 22.79 3.93
N TRP A 33 -13.79 23.49 4.56
CA TRP A 33 -14.27 23.15 5.90
C TRP A 33 -15.13 21.87 5.92
N ALA A 34 -16.02 21.68 4.94
CA ALA A 34 -16.84 20.49 4.82
C ALA A 34 -16.00 19.21 4.60
N ALA A 35 -14.99 19.28 3.73
CA ALA A 35 -14.05 18.17 3.50
C ALA A 35 -13.26 17.81 4.78
N ARG A 36 -12.87 18.82 5.58
CA ARG A 36 -12.17 18.62 6.86
C ARG A 36 -13.06 18.00 7.94
N CYS A 37 -14.37 18.26 7.91
CA CYS A 37 -15.35 17.67 8.84
C CYS A 37 -15.75 16.23 8.49
N MET A 38 -15.53 15.78 7.24
CA MET A 38 -15.90 14.43 6.78
C MET A 38 -14.77 13.40 6.95
N MET A 39 -13.55 13.83 7.25
CA MET A 39 -12.45 12.95 7.64
C MET A 39 -12.48 12.74 9.16
N PRO A 40 -12.27 11.51 9.66
CA PRO A 40 -12.00 11.34 11.08
C PRO A 40 -10.73 12.13 11.40
N ASN A 41 -10.82 13.08 12.33
CA ASN A 41 -9.63 13.72 12.87
C ASN A 41 -8.63 12.64 13.29
N PRO A 42 -7.32 12.80 13.04
CA PRO A 42 -6.35 11.94 13.67
C PRO A 42 -6.61 11.95 15.18
N PRO A 43 -6.59 10.79 15.87
CA PRO A 43 -6.66 10.79 17.32
C PRO A 43 -5.58 11.74 17.83
N ALA A 44 -5.86 12.41 18.94
CA ALA A 44 -4.87 13.20 19.63
C ALA A 44 -3.60 12.33 19.75
N ALA A 45 -2.46 12.87 19.30
CA ALA A 45 -1.20 12.17 19.40
C ALA A 45 -1.06 11.66 20.83
N GLN A 46 -0.89 10.35 21.01
CA GLN A 46 -0.42 9.84 22.29
C GLN A 46 0.90 10.55 22.54
N THR A 47 0.95 11.24 23.68
CA THR A 47 2.05 12.09 24.08
C THR A 47 3.35 11.33 23.96
N VAL A 48 4.34 11.95 23.29
CA VAL A 48 5.73 11.52 23.34
C VAL A 48 6.11 11.35 24.81
N GLY A 49 6.26 10.10 25.26
CA GLY A 49 6.58 9.75 26.65
C GLY A 49 5.57 8.86 27.39
N GLY A 50 4.41 8.54 26.81
CA GLY A 50 3.50 7.51 27.34
C GLY A 50 3.96 6.08 27.01
N GLU A 51 3.67 5.11 27.88
CA GLU A 51 3.95 3.70 27.59
C GLU A 51 3.04 3.20 26.45
N ILE A 52 3.64 2.90 25.29
CA ILE A 52 2.89 2.42 24.12
C ILE A 52 2.31 1.04 24.44
N THR A 53 1.00 0.90 24.21
CA THR A 53 0.29 -0.36 24.40
C THR A 53 -0.21 -0.90 23.07
N VAL A 54 -0.13 -2.22 22.89
CA VAL A 54 -0.75 -2.94 21.78
C VAL A 54 -1.78 -3.89 22.38
N GLY A 55 -3.04 -3.74 21.97
CA GLY A 55 -4.14 -4.53 22.56
C GLY A 55 -4.36 -4.26 24.06
N GLY A 56 -3.97 -3.08 24.56
CA GLY A 56 -4.10 -2.69 25.96
C GLY A 56 -2.97 -3.19 26.87
N VAL A 57 -1.95 -3.88 26.32
CA VAL A 57 -0.78 -4.35 27.06
C VAL A 57 0.45 -3.54 26.64
N PRO A 58 1.29 -3.09 27.58
CA PRO A 58 2.56 -2.45 27.25
C PRO A 58 3.42 -3.28 26.31
N LEU A 59 4.08 -2.62 25.36
CA LEU A 59 5.10 -3.27 24.55
C LEU A 59 6.19 -3.86 25.44
N PHE A 60 6.59 -5.10 25.11
CA PHE A 60 7.61 -5.85 25.81
C PHE A 60 7.31 -6.16 27.29
N ALA A 61 6.02 -6.16 27.70
CA ALA A 61 5.62 -6.47 29.08
C ALA A 61 6.10 -7.85 29.59
N THR A 62 6.36 -8.79 28.68
CA THR A 62 6.85 -10.14 28.99
C THR A 62 8.38 -10.25 29.02
N TRP A 63 9.10 -9.16 28.73
CA TRP A 63 10.56 -9.13 28.75
C TRP A 63 11.08 -8.86 30.18
N PRO A 64 12.35 -9.20 30.49
CA PRO A 64 12.93 -8.97 31.81
C PRO A 64 12.85 -7.49 32.23
N LYS A 65 12.17 -7.21 33.34
CA LYS A 65 11.96 -5.83 33.83
C LYS A 65 13.27 -5.22 34.32
N GLY A 66 13.51 -3.96 33.93
CA GLY A 66 14.71 -3.22 34.34
C GLY A 66 16.02 -3.69 33.70
N VAL A 67 15.96 -4.63 32.75
CA VAL A 67 17.12 -5.13 32.02
C VAL A 67 17.08 -4.59 30.60
N THR A 68 18.17 -3.95 30.18
CA THR A 68 18.35 -3.51 28.79
C THR A 68 18.85 -4.70 27.97
N PRO A 69 18.27 -4.98 26.78
CA PRO A 69 18.80 -6.01 25.91
C PRO A 69 20.21 -5.63 25.42
N GLU A 70 21.07 -6.63 25.23
CA GLU A 70 22.40 -6.46 24.61
C GLU A 70 22.26 -5.92 23.18
N VAL A 71 21.19 -6.34 22.50
CA VAL A 71 20.72 -5.78 21.23
C VAL A 71 19.22 -6.04 21.05
N ALA A 72 18.50 -5.06 20.52
CA ALA A 72 17.18 -5.23 19.93
C ALA A 72 17.32 -5.27 18.39
N ILE A 73 16.97 -6.41 17.79
CA ILE A 73 17.00 -6.63 16.35
C ILE A 73 15.58 -6.46 15.81
N VAL A 74 15.37 -5.46 14.97
CA VAL A 74 14.10 -5.20 14.30
C VAL A 74 14.09 -5.86 12.92
N LEU A 75 13.05 -6.63 12.65
CA LEU A 75 12.87 -7.44 11.45
C LEU A 75 11.72 -6.87 10.63
N THR A 76 11.97 -6.55 9.37
CA THR A 76 10.96 -6.16 8.38
C THR A 76 11.15 -6.93 7.08
N GLY A 77 10.24 -6.78 6.12
CA GLY A 77 10.31 -7.47 4.84
C GLY A 77 9.05 -7.21 4.03
N GLN A 78 9.06 -7.60 2.76
CA GLN A 78 7.87 -7.64 1.90
C GLN A 78 7.10 -6.30 1.92
N THR A 79 7.84 -5.19 1.84
CA THR A 79 7.28 -3.85 1.90
C THR A 79 6.51 -3.53 0.61
N TYR A 80 6.90 -4.11 -0.53
CA TYR A 80 6.17 -3.98 -1.80
C TYR A 80 5.92 -2.54 -2.23
N GLY A 81 6.89 -1.65 -1.98
CA GLY A 81 6.79 -0.21 -2.24
C GLY A 81 5.68 0.51 -1.44
N TYR A 82 5.13 -0.11 -0.39
CA TYR A 82 4.11 0.49 0.47
C TYR A 82 4.74 1.46 1.48
N MET A 83 4.83 2.73 1.08
CA MET A 83 5.47 3.77 1.88
C MET A 83 4.56 4.34 2.98
N SER A 84 3.25 4.39 2.72
CA SER A 84 2.25 4.93 3.65
C SER A 84 0.89 4.29 3.40
N PRO A 85 0.03 4.15 4.43
CA PRO A 85 -1.32 3.69 4.22
C PRO A 85 -2.21 4.69 3.48
N CYS A 86 -3.29 4.16 2.90
CA CYS A 86 -4.26 4.90 2.07
C CYS A 86 -4.78 6.17 2.77
N GLY A 87 -4.97 6.15 4.09
CA GLY A 87 -5.61 7.21 4.86
C GLY A 87 -7.15 7.18 4.80
N CYS A 88 -7.70 6.23 4.05
CA CYS A 88 -9.10 6.14 3.65
C CYS A 88 -10.03 5.66 4.76
N SER A 89 -9.52 4.85 5.69
CA SER A 89 -10.23 4.46 6.91
C SER A 89 -9.29 4.48 8.12
N ARG A 90 -9.86 4.36 9.32
CA ARG A 90 -9.11 4.45 10.58
C ARG A 90 -9.58 3.40 11.61
N PRO A 91 -8.66 2.77 12.36
CA PRO A 91 -7.22 2.93 12.30
C PRO A 91 -6.60 2.14 11.14
N GLN A 92 -5.45 2.61 10.65
CA GLN A 92 -4.62 1.92 9.67
C GLN A 92 -3.24 1.62 10.24
N LYS A 93 -2.62 0.55 9.73
CA LYS A 93 -1.30 0.10 10.13
C LYS A 93 -0.26 0.36 9.03
N GLY A 94 1.01 0.36 9.43
CA GLY A 94 2.17 0.34 8.53
C GLY A 94 2.62 1.69 7.97
N GLY A 95 3.53 1.61 7.01
CA GLY A 95 4.20 2.76 6.41
C GLY A 95 5.49 3.19 7.12
N LEU A 96 6.35 3.85 6.35
CA LEU A 96 7.72 4.20 6.73
C LEU A 96 7.77 5.19 7.89
N GLU A 97 6.79 6.08 7.98
CA GLU A 97 6.71 7.03 9.07
C GLU A 97 6.65 6.33 10.44
N ARG A 98 5.66 5.43 10.59
CA ARG A 98 5.42 4.71 11.84
C ARG A 98 6.62 3.84 12.20
N ARG A 99 7.23 3.21 11.20
CA ARG A 99 8.46 2.44 11.33
C ARG A 99 9.62 3.29 11.87
N ALA A 100 9.79 4.51 11.37
CA ALA A 100 10.82 5.44 11.84
C ALA A 100 10.61 5.85 13.31
N ASN A 101 9.37 6.18 13.69
CA ASN A 101 9.05 6.55 15.07
C ASN A 101 9.22 5.35 16.01
N PHE A 102 8.77 4.16 15.62
CA PHE A 102 8.99 2.94 16.40
C PHE A 102 10.48 2.71 16.71
N LEU A 103 11.35 2.79 15.70
CA LEU A 103 12.81 2.66 15.90
C LEU A 103 13.39 3.77 16.76
N LYS A 104 12.87 5.00 16.65
CA LYS A 104 13.26 6.12 17.50
C LYS A 104 12.85 5.88 18.96
N ASP A 105 11.66 5.34 19.20
CA ASP A 105 11.15 5.04 20.53
C ASP A 105 11.96 3.93 21.22
N LEU A 106 12.35 2.88 20.48
CA LEU A 106 13.26 1.87 21.01
C LEU A 106 14.61 2.48 21.44
N ARG A 107 15.20 3.34 20.60
CA ARG A 107 16.47 4.02 20.92
C ARG A 107 16.33 5.00 22.08
N ALA A 108 15.18 5.66 22.22
CA ALA A 108 14.89 6.57 23.32
C ALA A 108 14.82 5.86 24.68
N LYS A 109 14.58 4.54 24.71
CA LYS A 109 14.72 3.71 25.91
C LYS A 109 16.18 3.45 26.31
N GLY A 110 17.15 3.96 25.54
CA GLY A 110 18.57 3.66 25.71
C GLY A 110 18.99 2.30 25.17
N TRP A 111 18.11 1.62 24.42
CA TRP A 111 18.41 0.30 23.88
C TRP A 111 19.35 0.38 22.68
N PRO A 112 20.30 -0.55 22.54
CA PRO A 112 21.03 -0.72 21.29
C PRO A 112 20.13 -1.37 20.24
N VAL A 113 19.89 -0.69 19.12
CA VAL A 113 18.91 -1.12 18.10
C VAL A 113 19.57 -1.27 16.75
N MET A 114 19.41 -2.44 16.13
CA MET A 114 19.69 -2.67 14.71
C MET A 114 18.43 -3.10 13.97
N ALA A 115 18.39 -2.89 12.65
CA ALA A 115 17.27 -3.29 11.83
C ALA A 115 17.74 -3.96 10.53
N VAL A 116 17.02 -5.00 10.11
CA VAL A 116 17.26 -5.73 8.86
C VAL A 116 15.93 -5.95 8.15
N ASP A 117 15.97 -6.01 6.82
CA ASP A 117 14.80 -6.21 5.98
C ASP A 117 14.98 -7.48 5.13
N LEU A 118 13.96 -8.31 4.98
CA LEU A 118 14.00 -9.55 4.21
C LEU A 118 14.23 -9.31 2.71
N GLY A 119 13.87 -8.13 2.19
CA GLY A 119 13.80 -7.89 0.75
C GLY A 119 12.35 -7.73 0.29
N ASP A 120 12.12 -7.80 -1.02
CA ASP A 120 10.84 -7.44 -1.64
C ASP A 120 10.47 -5.98 -1.28
N VAL A 121 11.47 -5.11 -1.32
CA VAL A 121 11.31 -3.67 -1.07
C VAL A 121 10.60 -3.02 -2.25
N ALA A 122 10.95 -3.44 -3.46
CA ALA A 122 10.36 -2.92 -4.69
C ALA A 122 8.86 -3.30 -4.80
N PRO A 123 8.01 -2.43 -5.38
CA PRO A 123 6.62 -2.77 -5.63
C PRO A 123 6.48 -3.77 -6.78
N PRO A 124 5.38 -4.53 -6.84
CA PRO A 124 4.99 -5.24 -8.06
C PRO A 124 4.90 -4.30 -9.25
N LYS A 125 5.34 -4.78 -10.42
CA LYS A 125 5.49 -3.96 -11.62
C LYS A 125 4.17 -3.37 -12.11
N LYS A 126 4.11 -2.03 -12.12
CA LYS A 126 3.01 -1.25 -12.70
C LYS A 126 3.57 -0.15 -13.59
N ILE A 127 4.26 0.82 -13.00
CA ILE A 127 4.79 2.00 -13.68
C ILE A 127 6.25 2.08 -13.32
N GLN A 128 7.09 1.58 -14.22
CA GLN A 128 8.49 1.40 -13.92
C GLN A 128 9.16 2.64 -13.32
N ASP A 129 8.87 3.85 -13.83
CA ASP A 129 9.43 5.09 -13.28
C ASP A 129 8.95 5.40 -11.85
N GLN A 130 7.67 5.20 -11.56
CA GLN A 130 7.11 5.44 -10.23
C GLN A 130 7.55 4.35 -9.25
N ASP A 131 7.62 3.11 -9.72
CA ASP A 131 8.08 1.94 -8.98
C ASP A 131 9.53 2.10 -8.53
N TYR A 132 10.40 2.51 -9.46
CA TYR A 132 11.79 2.84 -9.16
C TYR A 132 11.94 3.98 -8.18
N LEU A 133 11.09 5.01 -8.32
CA LEU A 133 11.09 6.10 -7.37
C LEU A 133 10.64 5.65 -5.96
N LYS A 134 9.63 4.77 -5.86
CA LYS A 134 9.21 4.17 -4.58
C LYS A 134 10.30 3.35 -3.92
N TYR A 135 11.00 2.52 -4.70
CA TYR A 135 12.15 1.77 -4.22
C TYR A 135 13.25 2.70 -3.71
N GLU A 136 13.65 3.69 -4.49
CA GLU A 136 14.69 4.66 -4.12
C GLU A 136 14.35 5.40 -2.81
N VAL A 137 13.12 5.89 -2.70
CA VAL A 137 12.62 6.61 -1.52
C VAL A 137 12.57 5.68 -0.30
N THR A 138 12.15 4.44 -0.48
CA THR A 138 12.12 3.44 0.60
C THR A 138 13.53 3.13 1.08
N MET A 139 14.48 2.87 0.19
CA MET A 139 15.87 2.60 0.55
C MET A 139 16.53 3.79 1.27
N LYS A 140 16.29 5.02 0.81
CA LYS A 140 16.72 6.24 1.54
C LYS A 140 16.13 6.30 2.94
N ALA A 141 14.83 6.00 3.09
CA ALA A 141 14.18 6.00 4.39
C ALA A 141 14.75 4.92 5.33
N LEU A 142 15.04 3.72 4.82
CA LEU A 142 15.70 2.65 5.59
C LEU A 142 17.10 3.07 6.05
N ALA A 143 17.87 3.74 5.18
CA ALA A 143 19.19 4.28 5.54
C ALA A 143 19.11 5.35 6.64
N GLU A 144 18.19 6.31 6.54
CA GLU A 144 17.94 7.31 7.59
C GLU A 144 17.51 6.67 8.93
N MET A 145 16.74 5.58 8.85
CA MET A 145 16.35 4.77 9.99
C MET A 145 17.51 3.96 10.58
N GLY A 146 18.63 3.81 9.86
CA GLY A 146 19.82 3.06 10.28
C GLY A 146 19.68 1.56 10.11
N TYR A 147 19.02 1.11 9.02
CA TYR A 147 19.01 -0.31 8.65
C TYR A 147 20.40 -0.78 8.23
N SER A 148 20.76 -1.97 8.68
CA SER A 148 22.08 -2.57 8.42
C SER A 148 22.11 -3.34 7.12
N ALA A 149 21.07 -4.14 6.85
CA ALA A 149 21.04 -5.04 5.72
C ALA A 149 19.63 -5.25 5.16
N VAL A 150 19.54 -5.55 3.87
CA VAL A 150 18.30 -5.83 3.13
C VAL A 150 18.55 -7.05 2.25
N GLY A 151 17.68 -8.07 2.31
CA GLY A 151 17.73 -9.22 1.39
C GLY A 151 17.21 -8.88 0.00
N LEU A 152 17.02 -9.90 -0.85
CA LEU A 152 16.46 -9.73 -2.19
C LEU A 152 15.33 -10.73 -2.41
N GLY A 153 14.21 -10.21 -2.89
CA GLY A 153 13.02 -11.00 -3.19
C GLY A 153 12.57 -10.95 -4.64
N VAL A 154 11.52 -11.72 -4.95
CA VAL A 154 10.94 -11.87 -6.30
C VAL A 154 10.68 -10.52 -6.96
N GLN A 155 10.13 -9.55 -6.21
CA GLN A 155 9.77 -8.24 -6.75
C GLN A 155 11.00 -7.40 -7.10
N ASP A 156 12.10 -7.56 -6.36
CA ASP A 156 13.35 -6.87 -6.66
C ASP A 156 13.92 -7.36 -8.00
N PHE A 157 13.76 -8.65 -8.33
CA PHE A 157 14.15 -9.19 -9.63
C PHE A 157 13.17 -8.82 -10.75
N ASP A 158 11.85 -8.86 -10.51
CA ASP A 158 10.82 -8.49 -11.50
C ASP A 158 10.94 -7.03 -11.97
N GLN A 159 11.44 -6.18 -11.07
CA GLN A 159 11.75 -4.78 -11.34
C GLN A 159 13.11 -4.55 -12.02
N GLN A 160 13.76 -5.61 -12.53
CA GLN A 160 15.09 -5.57 -13.13
C GLN A 160 16.16 -5.14 -12.12
N LEU A 161 16.67 -6.10 -11.36
CA LEU A 161 17.53 -5.88 -10.19
C LEU A 161 18.66 -4.86 -10.43
N PHE A 162 19.40 -4.95 -11.55
CA PHE A 162 20.47 -3.98 -11.84
C PHE A 162 19.97 -2.52 -11.91
N ASN A 163 18.78 -2.30 -12.48
CA ASN A 163 18.19 -0.98 -12.55
C ASN A 163 17.79 -0.47 -11.17
N LEU A 164 17.25 -1.34 -10.30
CA LEU A 164 16.97 -0.99 -8.90
C LEU A 164 18.24 -0.63 -8.14
N LEU A 165 19.27 -1.46 -8.21
CA LEU A 165 20.55 -1.22 -7.54
C LEU A 165 21.18 0.10 -8.04
N ALA A 166 21.03 0.45 -9.31
CA ALA A 166 21.49 1.72 -9.85
C ALA A 166 20.77 2.95 -9.26
N LYS A 167 19.51 2.80 -8.77
CA LYS A 167 18.76 3.90 -8.13
C LYS A 167 19.28 4.27 -6.75
N TYR A 168 19.84 3.31 -6.01
CA TYR A 168 20.30 3.56 -4.64
C TYR A 168 21.68 2.95 -4.37
N THR A 169 21.79 1.62 -4.40
CA THR A 169 22.95 0.88 -3.93
C THR A 169 24.24 1.26 -4.65
N LEU A 170 24.23 1.40 -5.98
CA LEU A 170 25.40 1.81 -6.75
C LEU A 170 25.92 3.20 -6.34
N GLN A 171 24.99 4.11 -6.01
CA GLN A 171 25.31 5.48 -5.60
C GLN A 171 25.83 5.55 -4.15
N LYS A 172 25.66 4.46 -3.39
CA LYS A 172 25.96 4.32 -1.96
C LYS A 172 26.75 3.05 -1.70
N SER A 173 27.57 2.59 -2.66
CA SER A 173 28.18 1.26 -2.55
C SER A 173 29.02 1.12 -1.30
N GLY A 174 28.87 -0.01 -0.62
CA GLY A 174 29.49 -0.28 0.68
C GLY A 174 28.90 0.47 1.89
N GLN A 175 27.87 1.28 1.71
CA GLN A 175 27.16 1.94 2.82
C GLN A 175 25.84 1.21 3.14
N PRO A 176 25.48 1.07 4.42
CA PRO A 176 24.19 0.48 4.81
C PRO A 176 22.97 1.25 4.28
N PRO A 177 21.84 0.57 4.02
CA PRO A 177 21.67 -0.88 4.15
C PRO A 177 22.42 -1.67 3.07
N ILE A 178 23.18 -2.69 3.48
CA ILE A 178 23.91 -3.58 2.58
C ILE A 178 22.93 -4.59 1.98
N ILE A 179 22.96 -4.76 0.66
CA ILE A 179 22.13 -5.77 -0.02
C ILE A 179 22.78 -7.15 0.15
N LEU A 180 22.01 -8.15 0.59
CA LEU A 180 22.49 -9.49 0.89
C LEU A 180 21.81 -10.57 0.04
N ALA A 181 22.59 -11.34 -0.72
CA ALA A 181 22.14 -12.55 -1.40
C ALA A 181 23.35 -13.45 -1.73
N ALA A 182 23.80 -14.22 -0.75
CA ALA A 182 25.03 -14.99 -0.79
C ALA A 182 25.09 -16.03 -1.91
N ASN A 183 23.95 -16.63 -2.25
CA ASN A 183 23.85 -17.66 -3.27
C ASN A 183 23.44 -17.13 -4.65
N LEU A 184 23.38 -15.81 -4.84
CA LEU A 184 23.09 -15.20 -6.13
C LEU A 184 24.32 -15.25 -7.04
N GLY A 185 24.08 -15.38 -8.34
CA GLY A 185 25.08 -15.30 -9.39
C GLY A 185 24.43 -15.28 -10.76
N SER A 186 25.19 -15.67 -11.76
CA SER A 186 24.74 -15.83 -13.15
C SER A 186 25.40 -17.07 -13.77
N LYS A 187 25.18 -17.29 -15.07
CA LYS A 187 25.91 -18.28 -15.86
C LYS A 187 26.67 -17.58 -16.98
N ASP A 188 27.91 -17.99 -17.20
CA ASP A 188 28.65 -17.54 -18.39
C ASP A 188 28.14 -18.23 -19.67
N ALA A 189 28.75 -17.90 -20.82
CA ALA A 189 28.39 -18.45 -22.11
C ALA A 189 28.58 -19.98 -22.20
N GLN A 190 29.39 -20.57 -21.32
CA GLN A 190 29.65 -22.01 -21.21
C GLN A 190 28.74 -22.68 -20.17
N GLY A 191 27.86 -21.91 -19.51
CA GLY A 191 26.94 -22.39 -18.49
C GLY A 191 27.57 -22.54 -17.11
N ALA A 192 28.82 -22.13 -16.90
CA ALA A 192 29.47 -22.18 -15.61
C ALA A 192 28.96 -21.05 -14.70
N PHE A 193 28.85 -21.34 -13.40
CA PHE A 193 28.32 -20.39 -12.43
C PHE A 193 29.32 -19.24 -12.19
N VAL A 194 28.86 -18.02 -12.42
CA VAL A 194 29.60 -16.79 -12.12
C VAL A 194 29.04 -16.23 -10.82
N PRO A 195 29.86 -16.15 -9.75
CA PRO A 195 29.35 -15.78 -8.43
C PRO A 195 29.13 -14.27 -8.31
N ARG A 196 28.31 -13.86 -7.34
CA ARG A 196 27.92 -12.46 -7.08
C ARG A 196 29.08 -11.48 -7.02
N GLU A 197 30.26 -11.87 -6.51
CA GLU A 197 31.39 -10.97 -6.30
C GLU A 197 31.91 -10.43 -7.63
N LYS A 198 31.82 -11.24 -8.70
CA LYS A 198 32.19 -10.81 -10.06
C LYS A 198 31.04 -10.07 -10.74
N LEU A 199 29.80 -10.47 -10.48
CA LEU A 199 28.61 -9.94 -11.14
C LEU A 199 28.25 -8.53 -10.66
N PHE A 200 28.48 -8.25 -9.38
CA PHE A 200 28.14 -6.99 -8.72
C PHE A 200 29.38 -6.21 -8.27
N ASP A 201 30.52 -6.45 -8.92
CA ASP A 201 31.78 -5.77 -8.62
C ASP A 201 31.66 -4.25 -8.83
N VAL A 202 32.28 -3.51 -7.92
CA VAL A 202 32.44 -2.06 -8.02
C VAL A 202 33.90 -1.75 -7.74
N PRO A 203 34.69 -1.33 -8.74
CA PRO A 203 36.13 -1.16 -8.59
C PRO A 203 36.52 -0.31 -7.38
N GLY A 204 37.34 -0.89 -6.49
CA GLY A 204 37.82 -0.23 -5.28
C GLY A 204 36.79 -0.06 -4.16
N GLN A 205 35.62 -0.68 -4.28
CA GLN A 205 34.54 -0.62 -3.29
C GLN A 205 34.02 -2.03 -2.98
N ARG A 206 33.13 -2.12 -1.98
CA ARG A 206 32.38 -3.36 -1.74
C ARG A 206 31.45 -3.65 -2.94
N PRO A 207 31.25 -4.92 -3.31
CA PRO A 207 30.25 -5.29 -4.31
C PRO A 207 28.86 -4.76 -3.91
N MET A 208 28.00 -4.49 -4.90
CA MET A 208 26.64 -4.03 -4.62
C MET A 208 25.80 -5.08 -3.88
N VAL A 209 26.11 -6.37 -4.03
CA VAL A 209 25.42 -7.49 -3.37
C VAL A 209 26.44 -8.37 -2.64
N GLU A 210 26.27 -8.45 -1.32
CA GLU A 210 27.15 -9.16 -0.42
C GLU A 210 26.57 -10.50 0.05
N ALA A 211 27.41 -11.36 0.63
CA ALA A 211 26.94 -12.61 1.22
C ALA A 211 26.40 -12.40 2.64
N TYR A 212 27.14 -11.60 3.42
CA TYR A 212 26.84 -11.35 4.82
C TYR A 212 27.32 -9.96 5.24
N GLU A 213 26.84 -9.52 6.39
CA GLU A 213 27.30 -8.33 7.10
C GLU A 213 27.43 -8.65 8.59
N VAL A 214 28.51 -8.19 9.24
CA VAL A 214 28.65 -8.27 10.70
C VAL A 214 28.44 -6.89 11.32
N VAL A 215 27.27 -6.74 11.92
CA VAL A 215 26.82 -5.50 12.56
C VAL A 215 27.38 -5.45 13.98
N SER A 216 28.16 -4.43 14.28
CA SER A 216 28.74 -4.20 15.61
C SER A 216 28.80 -2.71 15.93
N ASN A 217 29.18 -2.36 17.16
CA ASN A 217 29.31 -0.98 17.62
C ASN A 217 30.50 -0.21 16.98
N ASP A 218 30.47 0.00 15.67
CA ASP A 218 31.28 1.03 15.04
C ASP A 218 30.42 2.28 14.91
N ALA A 219 30.58 3.21 15.86
CA ALA A 219 29.91 4.52 15.93
C ALA A 219 30.01 5.38 14.65
N LYS A 220 30.74 4.92 13.62
CA LYS A 220 31.00 5.62 12.37
C LYS A 220 29.94 5.45 11.28
N ALA A 221 29.07 4.43 11.33
CA ALA A 221 28.15 4.15 10.21
C ALA A 221 26.84 4.96 10.23
N THR A 222 26.31 5.33 11.41
CA THR A 222 24.94 5.90 11.51
C THR A 222 24.80 7.08 12.47
N GLY A 223 25.87 7.48 13.19
CA GLY A 223 25.80 8.53 14.22
C GLY A 223 24.88 8.21 15.40
N LYS A 224 24.44 6.95 15.54
CA LYS A 224 23.55 6.44 16.59
C LYS A 224 24.24 5.27 17.31
N ALA A 225 24.11 5.15 18.63
CA ALA A 225 24.74 4.09 19.40
C ALA A 225 24.27 2.70 18.92
N LEU A 226 25.20 1.88 18.43
CA LEU A 226 24.97 0.53 17.91
C LEU A 226 25.23 -0.52 19.02
N PRO A 227 24.76 -1.77 18.89
CA PRO A 227 24.96 -2.83 19.89
C PRO A 227 26.43 -3.19 20.11
N HIS A 228 26.83 -3.30 21.38
CA HIS A 228 28.14 -3.83 21.78
C HIS A 228 28.31 -5.30 21.39
N LEU A 229 27.20 -6.03 21.24
CA LEU A 229 27.15 -7.43 20.82
C LEU A 229 27.18 -7.53 19.28
N PRO A 230 28.20 -8.14 18.67
CA PRO A 230 28.26 -8.32 17.22
C PRO A 230 27.22 -9.34 16.74
N VAL A 231 26.47 -8.95 15.71
CA VAL A 231 25.40 -9.76 15.08
C VAL A 231 25.77 -10.03 13.61
N GLY A 232 25.79 -11.29 13.23
CA GLY A 232 25.98 -11.71 11.84
C GLY A 232 24.65 -11.74 11.11
N VAL A 233 24.60 -11.20 9.90
CA VAL A 233 23.41 -11.21 9.03
C VAL A 233 23.80 -11.82 7.69
N VAL A 234 23.11 -12.88 7.27
CA VAL A 234 23.32 -13.56 5.99
C VAL A 234 22.03 -13.47 5.18
N GLY A 235 22.13 -13.19 3.87
CA GLY A 235 20.99 -13.24 2.97
C GLY A 235 21.10 -14.40 1.99
N VAL A 236 20.02 -15.13 1.74
CA VAL A 236 19.95 -16.19 0.72
C VAL A 236 18.59 -16.21 0.04
N VAL A 237 18.59 -16.60 -1.23
CA VAL A 237 17.37 -16.86 -2.01
C VAL A 237 17.02 -18.34 -1.91
N GLY A 238 15.81 -18.64 -1.46
CA GLY A 238 15.25 -19.99 -1.35
C GLY A 238 14.95 -20.65 -2.71
N PRO A 239 14.70 -21.96 -2.75
CA PRO A 239 14.51 -22.72 -3.98
C PRO A 239 13.21 -22.35 -4.71
N ASP A 240 12.15 -22.00 -3.98
CA ASP A 240 10.87 -21.57 -4.54
C ASP A 240 10.99 -20.21 -5.23
N VAL A 241 11.68 -19.26 -4.60
CA VAL A 241 12.01 -17.96 -5.19
C VAL A 241 12.98 -18.11 -6.35
N ALA A 242 14.02 -18.93 -6.22
CA ALA A 242 14.94 -19.23 -7.32
C ALA A 242 14.21 -19.77 -8.56
N THR A 243 13.19 -20.61 -8.35
CA THR A 243 12.34 -21.14 -9.43
C THR A 243 11.51 -20.03 -10.09
N LYS A 244 10.96 -19.10 -9.32
CA LYS A 244 10.24 -17.92 -9.85
C LYS A 244 11.20 -17.00 -10.62
N LEU A 245 12.38 -16.74 -10.06
CA LEU A 245 13.44 -15.92 -10.65
C LEU A 245 13.83 -16.42 -12.04
N GLN A 246 14.05 -17.72 -12.23
CA GLN A 246 14.37 -18.30 -13.54
C GLN A 246 13.33 -18.00 -14.63
N LYS A 247 12.06 -17.78 -14.25
CA LYS A 247 11.00 -17.41 -15.18
C LYS A 247 10.95 -15.90 -15.46
N ILE A 248 11.35 -15.09 -14.49
CA ILE A 248 11.26 -13.62 -14.51
C ILE A 248 12.51 -13.03 -15.18
N ASP A 249 13.69 -13.46 -14.75
CA ASP A 249 14.98 -13.03 -15.26
C ASP A 249 15.98 -14.21 -15.29
N PRO A 250 16.09 -14.90 -16.44
CA PRO A 250 16.97 -16.07 -16.59
C PRO A 250 18.46 -15.71 -16.63
N THR A 251 18.82 -14.42 -16.64
CA THR A 251 20.22 -13.99 -16.58
C THR A 251 20.84 -14.26 -15.22
N PHE A 252 20.02 -14.30 -14.17
CA PHE A 252 20.43 -14.69 -12.83
C PHE A 252 20.34 -16.19 -12.62
N SER A 253 21.19 -16.68 -11.73
CA SER A 253 21.18 -18.06 -11.26
C SER A 253 21.43 -18.09 -9.77
N VAL A 254 20.83 -19.07 -9.10
CA VAL A 254 20.90 -19.21 -7.65
C VAL A 254 21.58 -20.54 -7.34
N ALA A 255 22.70 -20.48 -6.64
CA ALA A 255 23.38 -21.67 -6.13
C ALA A 255 22.52 -22.31 -5.02
N LYS A 256 22.63 -23.64 -4.88
CA LYS A 256 21.96 -24.34 -3.78
C LYS A 256 22.43 -23.77 -2.44
N VAL A 257 21.47 -23.52 -1.54
CA VAL A 257 21.72 -23.05 -0.18
C VAL A 257 22.75 -23.93 0.52
N ASP A 258 22.61 -25.25 0.35
CA ASP A 258 23.52 -26.27 0.89
C ASP A 258 24.97 -26.16 0.44
N ASN A 259 25.20 -25.67 -0.78
CA ASN A 259 26.54 -25.48 -1.33
C ASN A 259 27.14 -24.12 -0.94
N THR A 260 26.31 -23.21 -0.41
CA THR A 260 26.69 -21.81 -0.16
C THR A 260 26.91 -21.54 1.33
N LEU A 261 25.93 -21.89 2.17
CA LEU A 261 25.94 -21.53 3.59
C LEU A 261 27.17 -22.03 4.35
N PRO A 262 27.72 -23.25 4.15
CA PRO A 262 28.90 -23.69 4.89
C PRO A 262 30.10 -22.74 4.74
N GLY A 263 30.36 -22.25 3.53
CA GLY A 263 31.45 -21.30 3.27
C GLY A 263 31.19 -19.92 3.86
N VAL A 264 29.95 -19.43 3.76
CA VAL A 264 29.55 -18.13 4.34
C VAL A 264 29.61 -18.16 5.87
N ILE A 265 29.16 -19.25 6.49
CA ILE A 265 29.25 -19.45 7.95
C ILE A 265 30.72 -19.47 8.38
N ALA A 266 31.59 -20.19 7.67
CA ALA A 266 33.01 -20.22 7.98
C ALA A 266 33.66 -18.82 7.86
N ALA A 267 33.32 -18.06 6.80
CA ALA A 267 33.81 -16.70 6.63
C ALA A 267 33.30 -15.76 7.75
N MET A 268 32.02 -15.84 8.09
CA MET A 268 31.40 -15.05 9.17
C MET A 268 31.98 -15.41 10.55
N GLN A 269 32.29 -16.68 10.81
CA GLN A 269 32.95 -17.11 12.05
C GLN A 269 34.41 -16.66 12.15
N ALA A 270 35.08 -16.49 11.01
CA ALA A 270 36.43 -15.97 10.92
C ALA A 270 36.49 -14.43 10.97
N ASP A 271 35.34 -13.74 10.92
CA ASP A 271 35.29 -12.28 11.00
C ASP A 271 35.92 -11.80 12.32
N PRO A 272 36.80 -10.77 12.30
CA PRO A 272 37.45 -10.25 13.52
C PRO A 272 36.47 -9.83 14.62
N LYS A 273 35.24 -9.44 14.26
CA LYS A 273 34.19 -9.03 15.19
C LYS A 273 33.54 -10.22 15.90
N LYS A 274 33.67 -11.44 15.36
CA LYS A 274 33.18 -12.70 15.96
C LYS A 274 31.70 -12.62 16.39
N PRO A 275 30.76 -12.60 15.44
CA PRO A 275 29.34 -12.55 15.76
C PRO A 275 28.90 -13.77 16.57
N VAL A 276 28.09 -13.53 17.60
CA VAL A 276 27.60 -14.58 18.51
C VAL A 276 26.09 -14.79 18.41
N ILE A 277 25.38 -13.87 17.75
CA ILE A 277 23.99 -14.01 17.32
C ILE A 277 23.97 -13.90 15.81
N ASN A 278 23.31 -14.83 15.13
CA ASN A 278 23.23 -14.82 13.67
C ASN A 278 21.78 -14.83 13.17
N VAL A 279 21.52 -13.97 12.18
CA VAL A 279 20.24 -13.81 11.49
C VAL A 279 20.39 -14.27 10.04
N LEU A 280 19.51 -15.15 9.59
CA LEU A 280 19.36 -15.55 8.21
C LEU A 280 18.13 -14.85 7.60
N LEU A 281 18.36 -13.99 6.62
CA LEU A 281 17.33 -13.47 5.73
C LEU A 281 17.13 -14.52 4.63
N TYR A 282 16.14 -15.39 4.82
CA TYR A 282 15.81 -16.48 3.91
C TYR A 282 14.65 -16.06 3.01
N ASP A 283 14.95 -15.57 1.81
CA ASP A 283 13.90 -15.22 0.86
C ASP A 283 13.31 -16.48 0.21
N GLY A 284 12.39 -17.12 0.92
CA GLY A 284 11.70 -18.33 0.53
C GLY A 284 10.61 -18.72 1.53
N SER A 285 9.83 -19.73 1.18
CA SER A 285 8.71 -20.21 2.01
C SER A 285 9.17 -20.73 3.38
N LYS A 286 8.30 -20.56 4.39
CA LYS A 286 8.47 -21.15 5.72
C LYS A 286 8.62 -22.67 5.65
N ASP A 287 8.11 -23.34 4.62
CA ASP A 287 8.06 -24.80 4.55
C ASP A 287 9.45 -25.44 4.48
N ASP A 288 10.44 -24.72 3.95
CA ASP A 288 11.84 -25.18 3.88
C ASP A 288 12.62 -24.95 5.20
N THR A 289 12.11 -24.09 6.07
CA THR A 289 12.86 -23.59 7.23
C THR A 289 13.11 -24.61 8.35
N PRO A 290 12.26 -25.64 8.60
CA PRO A 290 12.55 -26.62 9.66
C PRO A 290 13.82 -27.44 9.37
N ASP A 291 14.02 -27.87 8.13
CA ASP A 291 15.21 -28.63 7.75
C ASP A 291 16.45 -27.74 7.69
N LEU A 292 16.27 -26.49 7.23
CA LEU A 292 17.32 -25.48 7.25
C LEU A 292 17.80 -25.18 8.68
N ALA A 293 16.87 -25.01 9.62
CA ALA A 293 17.17 -24.75 11.03
C ALA A 293 17.95 -25.91 11.67
N LYS A 294 17.52 -27.16 11.44
CA LYS A 294 18.20 -28.35 11.97
C LYS A 294 19.61 -28.50 11.41
N LYS A 295 19.81 -28.19 10.13
CA LYS A 295 21.09 -28.33 9.45
C LYS A 295 22.08 -27.21 9.77
N TYR A 296 21.57 -26.00 9.99
CA TYR A 296 22.37 -24.80 10.27
C TYR A 296 21.98 -24.18 11.63
N PRO A 297 22.21 -24.88 12.75
CA PRO A 297 21.84 -24.41 14.08
C PRO A 297 22.63 -23.18 14.54
N GLN A 298 23.62 -22.72 13.76
CA GLN A 298 24.36 -21.48 14.01
C GLN A 298 23.49 -20.23 13.83
N PHE A 299 22.37 -20.34 13.11
CA PHE A 299 21.40 -19.26 12.97
C PHE A 299 20.38 -19.29 14.11
N ASN A 300 20.36 -18.21 14.90
CA ASN A 300 19.42 -18.05 15.99
C ASN A 300 18.07 -17.50 15.51
N VAL A 301 18.09 -16.80 14.37
CA VAL A 301 16.89 -16.22 13.75
C VAL A 301 16.90 -16.56 12.26
N ILE A 302 15.80 -17.09 11.76
CA ILE A 302 15.52 -17.25 10.34
C ILE A 302 14.27 -16.41 10.03
N LEU A 303 14.46 -15.32 9.29
CA LEU A 303 13.37 -14.51 8.76
C LEU A 303 13.03 -15.03 7.37
N CYS A 304 11.78 -15.46 7.17
CA CYS A 304 11.31 -16.04 5.91
C CYS A 304 10.07 -15.33 5.36
N GLN A 305 9.68 -15.66 4.12
CA GLN A 305 8.52 -15.03 3.50
C GLN A 305 7.21 -15.37 4.23
N SER A 306 6.36 -14.36 4.30
CA SER A 306 4.97 -14.45 4.75
C SER A 306 4.10 -14.72 3.55
N GLU A 307 3.26 -15.75 3.61
CA GLU A 307 2.25 -16.03 2.57
C GLU A 307 1.07 -15.06 2.68
N GLU A 308 0.72 -14.68 3.90
CA GLU A 308 -0.41 -13.81 4.23
C GLU A 308 0.07 -12.43 4.74
N SER A 309 -0.78 -11.41 4.56
CA SER A 309 -0.48 -10.05 5.02
C SER A 309 -0.38 -9.94 6.55
N GLU A 310 -1.21 -10.70 7.28
CA GLU A 310 -1.15 -10.79 8.74
C GLU A 310 -0.39 -12.06 9.14
N PRO A 311 0.79 -11.96 9.76
CA PRO A 311 1.62 -13.11 10.11
C PRO A 311 1.22 -13.73 11.46
N PRO A 312 1.74 -14.92 11.79
CA PRO A 312 1.63 -15.49 13.13
C PRO A 312 2.19 -14.55 14.22
N GLN A 313 1.48 -14.48 15.36
CA GLN A 313 1.89 -13.64 16.50
C GLN A 313 3.20 -14.10 17.16
N PHE A 314 3.51 -15.39 17.07
CA PHE A 314 4.66 -16.03 17.71
C PHE A 314 5.52 -16.74 16.66
N PRO A 315 6.85 -16.83 16.87
CA PRO A 315 7.72 -17.55 15.97
C PRO A 315 7.48 -19.05 16.11
N THR A 316 7.77 -19.78 15.04
CA THR A 316 8.03 -21.22 15.18
C THR A 316 9.42 -21.37 15.83
N VAL A 317 9.52 -22.24 16.82
CA VAL A 317 10.75 -22.42 17.61
C VAL A 317 11.33 -23.79 17.32
N GLU A 318 12.55 -23.81 16.80
CA GLU A 318 13.30 -25.01 16.42
C GLU A 318 14.52 -25.20 17.32
N ASN A 319 15.20 -26.33 17.18
CA ASN A 319 16.46 -26.64 17.89
C ASN A 319 16.35 -26.47 19.42
N ASN A 320 15.27 -26.98 20.01
CA ASN A 320 15.00 -26.91 21.45
C ASN A 320 15.02 -25.48 22.03
N GLY A 321 14.54 -24.49 21.28
CA GLY A 321 14.50 -23.11 21.76
C GLY A 321 15.58 -22.19 21.20
N GLN A 322 16.52 -22.72 20.42
CA GLN A 322 17.72 -21.97 20.00
C GLN A 322 17.55 -21.21 18.68
N THR A 323 16.59 -21.60 17.84
CA THR A 323 16.34 -20.98 16.54
C THR A 323 14.88 -20.52 16.43
N PHE A 324 14.67 -19.25 16.14
CA PHE A 324 13.35 -18.67 15.88
C PHE A 324 13.14 -18.53 14.37
N VAL A 325 12.08 -19.15 13.85
CA VAL A 325 11.61 -18.95 12.47
C VAL A 325 10.47 -17.95 12.49
N ILE A 326 10.63 -16.86 11.73
CA ILE A 326 9.77 -15.67 11.82
C ILE A 326 9.21 -15.31 10.45
N GLN A 327 7.94 -14.91 10.44
CA GLN A 327 7.23 -14.25 9.34
C GLN A 327 6.70 -12.91 9.86
N ILE A 328 6.76 -11.85 9.05
CA ILE A 328 6.44 -10.46 9.48
C ILE A 328 5.26 -9.82 8.73
N GLY A 329 4.61 -10.55 7.83
CA GLY A 329 3.48 -10.09 7.03
C GLY A 329 3.91 -9.23 5.84
N HIS A 330 2.98 -8.44 5.32
CA HIS A 330 3.22 -7.60 4.13
C HIS A 330 3.14 -6.11 4.44
N LYS A 331 3.65 -5.30 3.51
CA LYS A 331 3.47 -3.83 3.45
C LYS A 331 3.98 -3.08 4.69
N GLY A 332 4.85 -3.73 5.48
CA GLY A 332 5.35 -3.20 6.74
C GLY A 332 4.25 -2.85 7.73
N GLN A 333 3.12 -3.57 7.73
CA GLN A 333 2.06 -3.39 8.72
C GLN A 333 2.49 -3.82 10.12
N ASN A 334 3.43 -4.76 10.19
CA ASN A 334 4.00 -5.26 11.42
C ASN A 334 5.54 -5.20 11.35
N VAL A 335 6.17 -5.23 12.52
CA VAL A 335 7.62 -5.45 12.68
C VAL A 335 7.85 -6.57 13.68
N GLY A 336 8.82 -7.44 13.41
CA GLY A 336 9.30 -8.40 14.40
C GLY A 336 10.40 -7.77 15.25
N VAL A 337 10.41 -8.02 16.55
CA VAL A 337 11.46 -7.51 17.44
C VAL A 337 12.04 -8.66 18.23
N ILE A 338 13.35 -8.86 18.11
CA ILE A 338 14.11 -9.81 18.93
C ILE A 338 14.93 -9.02 19.95
N GLY A 339 14.66 -9.25 21.23
CA GLY A 339 15.51 -8.81 22.33
C GLY A 339 16.49 -9.92 22.70
N VAL A 340 17.79 -9.60 22.67
CA VAL A 340 18.84 -10.51 23.11
C VAL A 340 19.24 -10.14 24.54
N PHE A 341 19.08 -11.07 25.47
CA PHE A 341 19.40 -10.87 26.89
C PHE A 341 20.49 -11.82 27.33
N LYS A 342 21.43 -11.33 28.14
CA LYS A 342 22.45 -12.19 28.73
C LYS A 342 21.81 -13.21 29.69
N ASN A 343 22.18 -14.48 29.55
CA ASN A 343 21.74 -15.56 30.43
C ASN A 343 22.91 -16.50 30.74
N GLY A 344 23.53 -16.32 31.90
CA GLY A 344 24.78 -17.01 32.26
C GLY A 344 25.91 -16.70 31.27
N ASN A 345 26.47 -17.75 30.66
CA ASN A 345 27.50 -17.65 29.62
C ASN A 345 26.95 -17.51 28.20
N GLY A 346 25.62 -17.55 28.02
CA GLY A 346 24.96 -17.46 26.73
C GLY A 346 23.95 -16.32 26.68
N TYR A 347 23.00 -16.46 25.76
CA TYR A 347 21.94 -15.48 25.53
C TYR A 347 20.57 -16.15 25.48
N GLU A 348 19.57 -15.43 25.98
CA GLU A 348 18.16 -15.75 25.82
C GLU A 348 17.55 -14.78 24.81
N LEU A 349 16.76 -15.31 23.86
CA LEU A 349 16.00 -14.51 22.92
C LEU A 349 14.56 -14.34 23.39
N LYS A 350 14.06 -13.10 23.32
CA LYS A 350 12.62 -12.80 23.43
C LYS A 350 12.12 -12.21 22.13
N TYR A 351 10.92 -12.59 21.73
CA TYR A 351 10.28 -12.06 20.53
C TYR A 351 8.99 -11.33 20.85
N GLN A 352 8.69 -10.27 20.08
CA GLN A 352 7.36 -9.72 19.96
C GLN A 352 7.10 -9.25 18.53
N LEU A 353 5.98 -9.65 17.96
CA LEU A 353 5.42 -9.01 16.77
C LEU A 353 4.69 -7.73 17.19
N VAL A 354 5.02 -6.61 16.56
CA VAL A 354 4.45 -5.29 16.86
C VAL A 354 3.72 -4.77 15.62
N PRO A 355 2.38 -4.61 15.68
CA PRO A 355 1.64 -3.90 14.64
C PRO A 355 1.99 -2.41 14.68
N LEU A 356 2.31 -1.83 13.54
CA LEU A 356 2.61 -0.40 13.43
C LEU A 356 1.31 0.40 13.30
N GLY A 357 0.59 0.57 14.41
CA GLY A 357 -0.67 1.33 14.48
C GLY A 357 -0.53 2.86 14.54
N GLU A 358 -1.64 3.55 14.79
CA GLU A 358 -1.69 5.01 14.81
C GLU A 358 -0.95 5.66 15.98
N GLU A 359 -0.67 4.88 17.03
CA GLU A 359 0.18 5.23 18.17
C GLU A 359 1.61 5.64 17.76
N PHE A 360 2.08 5.19 16.59
CA PHE A 360 3.40 5.54 16.04
C PHE A 360 3.36 6.71 15.05
N LEU A 361 2.25 7.43 14.93
CA LEU A 361 2.18 8.61 14.06
C LEU A 361 2.95 9.79 14.68
N THR A 362 3.68 10.52 13.83
CA THR A 362 4.29 11.78 14.22
C THR A 362 3.17 12.76 14.57
N PRO A 363 3.26 13.50 15.69
CA PRO A 363 2.26 14.51 16.02
C PRO A 363 2.04 15.48 14.85
N PRO A 364 0.79 15.85 14.53
CA PRO A 364 0.52 16.79 13.44
C PRO A 364 1.07 18.19 13.77
N GLY A 365 1.51 18.92 12.75
CA GLY A 365 1.94 20.31 12.88
C GLY A 365 3.04 20.71 11.88
N PRO A 366 3.38 22.01 11.76
CA PRO A 366 4.36 22.50 10.80
C PRO A 366 5.76 21.88 10.95
N ALA A 367 6.09 21.35 12.13
CA ALA A 367 7.35 20.70 12.42
C ALA A 367 7.36 19.19 12.12
N ALA A 368 6.23 18.57 11.76
CA ALA A 368 6.13 17.10 11.64
C ALA A 368 7.17 16.49 10.68
N ALA A 369 7.38 17.10 9.51
CA ALA A 369 8.40 16.65 8.56
C ALA A 369 9.83 16.78 9.09
N LYS A 370 10.10 17.74 9.99
CA LYS A 370 11.42 17.88 10.65
C LYS A 370 11.62 16.84 11.76
N LEU A 371 10.54 16.28 12.30
CA LEU A 371 10.58 15.28 13.35
C LEU A 371 10.80 13.86 12.82
N ASN A 372 10.51 13.63 11.53
CA ASN A 372 10.58 12.32 10.89
C ASN A 372 11.01 12.44 9.41
N ALA A 373 12.25 12.04 9.11
CA ALA A 373 12.82 12.11 7.76
C ALA A 373 12.03 11.30 6.71
N ALA A 374 11.37 10.21 7.10
CA ALA A 374 10.55 9.44 6.17
C ALA A 374 9.34 10.23 5.66
N LEU A 375 8.75 11.11 6.49
CA LEU A 375 7.69 12.03 6.02
C LEU A 375 8.21 12.98 4.96
N GLN A 376 9.39 13.57 5.17
CA GLN A 376 9.99 14.48 4.20
C GLN A 376 10.24 13.75 2.86
N LEU A 377 10.82 12.56 2.90
CA LEU A 377 11.07 11.74 1.71
C LEU A 377 9.77 11.39 0.96
N MET A 378 8.66 11.15 1.67
CA MET A 378 7.35 10.91 1.05
C MET A 378 6.72 12.18 0.46
N GLU A 379 6.96 13.36 1.04
CA GLU A 379 6.55 14.63 0.42
C GLU A 379 7.35 14.92 -0.86
N GLU A 380 8.66 14.68 -0.83
CA GLU A 380 9.53 14.79 -2.01
C GLU A 380 9.10 13.82 -3.11
N TYR A 381 8.76 12.58 -2.73
CA TYR A 381 8.20 11.57 -3.61
C TYR A 381 6.96 12.09 -4.36
N THR A 382 5.91 12.48 -3.64
CA THR A 382 4.65 12.92 -4.27
C THR A 382 4.84 14.21 -5.08
N GLY A 383 5.73 15.10 -4.62
CA GLY A 383 6.16 16.27 -5.39
C GLY A 383 6.79 15.90 -6.73
N LYS A 384 7.66 14.88 -6.76
CA LYS A 384 8.28 14.38 -7.99
C LYS A 384 7.29 13.66 -8.89
N VAL A 385 6.41 12.81 -8.34
CA VAL A 385 5.34 12.14 -9.10
C VAL A 385 4.49 13.16 -9.86
N LYS A 386 4.09 14.24 -9.17
CA LYS A 386 3.37 15.37 -9.76
C LYS A 386 4.20 16.11 -10.81
N LYS A 387 5.42 16.52 -10.46
CA LYS A 387 6.31 17.30 -11.35
C LYS A 387 6.58 16.56 -12.66
N ASP A 388 6.85 15.27 -12.59
CA ASP A 388 7.17 14.43 -13.74
C ASP A 388 5.91 13.91 -14.46
N ASN A 389 4.72 14.27 -13.95
CA ASN A 389 3.41 13.90 -14.47
C ASN A 389 3.28 12.39 -14.75
N LEU A 390 3.65 11.56 -13.77
CA LEU A 390 3.72 10.11 -13.98
C LEU A 390 2.35 9.48 -14.29
N ILE A 391 1.24 10.10 -13.84
CA ILE A 391 -0.13 9.69 -14.23
C ILE A 391 -0.36 9.77 -15.74
N ALA A 392 0.24 10.74 -16.45
CA ALA A 392 0.10 10.81 -17.90
C ALA A 392 0.78 9.60 -18.58
N LYS A 393 1.85 9.06 -18.00
CA LYS A 393 2.50 7.85 -18.52
C LYS A 393 1.64 6.59 -18.35
N LEU A 394 0.93 6.49 -17.22
CA LEU A 394 -0.05 5.44 -16.97
C LEU A 394 -1.19 5.44 -18.00
N THR A 395 -1.69 6.63 -18.29
CA THR A 395 -2.87 6.82 -19.13
C THR A 395 -2.53 6.91 -20.62
N ALA A 396 -1.24 6.93 -20.97
CA ALA A 396 -0.76 6.93 -22.36
C ALA A 396 -0.97 5.59 -23.09
N LYS A 397 -1.08 4.47 -22.35
CA LYS A 397 -1.33 3.13 -22.90
C LYS A 397 -2.52 2.48 -22.19
N PRO A 398 -3.74 3.02 -22.35
CA PRO A 398 -4.89 2.51 -21.65
C PRO A 398 -5.29 1.14 -22.19
N ILE A 399 -5.70 0.24 -21.29
CA ILE A 399 -6.21 -1.08 -21.65
C ILE A 399 -7.74 -1.03 -21.85
N PRO A 400 -8.33 -1.87 -22.71
CA PRO A 400 -9.77 -1.94 -22.81
C PRO A 400 -10.37 -2.56 -21.53
N HIS A 401 -11.48 -2.01 -21.07
CA HIS A 401 -12.32 -2.63 -20.05
C HIS A 401 -12.97 -3.91 -20.62
N GLU A 402 -13.28 -4.88 -19.76
CA GLU A 402 -13.94 -6.15 -20.14
C GLU A 402 -15.15 -5.93 -21.07
N ALA A 403 -16.05 -5.00 -20.70
CA ALA A 403 -17.20 -4.64 -21.53
C ALA A 403 -16.83 -4.12 -22.94
N GLN A 404 -15.72 -3.39 -23.09
CA GLN A 404 -15.21 -2.92 -24.39
C GLN A 404 -14.65 -4.07 -25.22
N ILE A 405 -13.97 -5.05 -24.58
CA ILE A 405 -13.45 -6.25 -25.25
C ILE A 405 -14.58 -7.09 -25.83
N GLU A 406 -15.65 -7.30 -25.07
CA GLU A 406 -16.78 -8.13 -25.49
C GLU A 406 -17.70 -7.44 -26.51
N ASN A 407 -17.72 -6.10 -26.52
CA ASN A 407 -18.58 -5.30 -27.40
C ASN A 407 -17.75 -4.34 -28.27
N PRO A 408 -16.80 -4.83 -29.08
CA PRO A 408 -15.84 -3.98 -29.78
C PRO A 408 -16.54 -3.06 -30.81
N ALA A 409 -17.63 -3.53 -31.43
CA ALA A 409 -18.40 -2.75 -32.38
C ALA A 409 -19.23 -1.63 -31.74
N ALA A 410 -19.51 -1.70 -30.43
CA ALA A 410 -20.31 -0.71 -29.72
C ALA A 410 -19.50 0.54 -29.29
N ASN A 411 -18.17 0.49 -29.41
CA ASN A 411 -17.25 1.57 -29.04
C ASN A 411 -17.61 2.21 -27.68
N LEU A 412 -17.75 1.35 -26.66
CA LEU A 412 -18.21 1.77 -25.34
C LEU A 412 -17.21 2.74 -24.70
N SER A 413 -17.73 3.75 -23.99
CA SER A 413 -16.94 4.74 -23.28
C SER A 413 -17.51 5.05 -21.89
N PHE A 414 -16.64 5.49 -20.99
CA PHE A 414 -17.03 6.01 -19.69
C PHE A 414 -17.63 7.41 -19.86
N VAL A 415 -18.84 7.62 -19.32
CA VAL A 415 -19.62 8.85 -19.51
C VAL A 415 -19.75 9.72 -18.26
N GLY A 416 -19.38 9.20 -17.09
CA GLY A 416 -19.54 9.87 -15.79
C GLY A 416 -20.92 9.67 -15.17
N SER A 417 -21.02 9.88 -13.86
CA SER A 417 -22.23 9.57 -13.09
C SER A 417 -23.37 10.55 -13.39
N GLU A 418 -23.04 11.78 -13.81
CA GLU A 418 -23.98 12.85 -14.14
C GLU A 418 -24.90 12.44 -15.29
N LYS A 419 -24.41 11.66 -16.26
CA LYS A 419 -25.24 11.17 -17.37
C LYS A 419 -26.32 10.22 -16.89
N CYS A 420 -26.05 9.43 -15.85
CA CYS A 420 -26.99 8.48 -15.26
C CYS A 420 -28.18 9.18 -14.59
N GLN A 421 -28.00 10.39 -14.04
CA GLN A 421 -29.04 11.14 -13.35
C GLN A 421 -30.28 11.38 -14.22
N THR A 422 -30.10 11.49 -15.53
CA THR A 422 -31.17 11.72 -16.53
C THR A 422 -32.33 10.73 -16.41
N CYS A 423 -32.02 9.47 -16.10
CA CYS A 423 -33.01 8.38 -15.96
C CYS A 423 -33.08 7.84 -14.52
N HIS A 424 -31.95 7.80 -13.82
CA HIS A 424 -31.77 7.18 -12.50
C HIS A 424 -31.61 8.23 -11.39
N VAL A 425 -32.59 9.13 -11.27
CA VAL A 425 -32.54 10.24 -10.30
C VAL A 425 -32.39 9.74 -8.86
N ASN A 426 -33.13 8.69 -8.50
CA ASN A 426 -33.14 8.18 -7.13
C ASN A 426 -31.80 7.50 -6.77
N GLU A 427 -31.29 6.67 -7.67
CA GLU A 427 -30.00 5.98 -7.53
C GLU A 427 -28.87 7.02 -7.46
N PHE A 428 -28.92 8.04 -8.32
CA PHE A 428 -27.96 9.13 -8.34
C PHE A 428 -27.98 9.92 -7.03
N ASP A 429 -29.16 10.21 -6.46
CA ASP A 429 -29.28 10.90 -5.18
C ASP A 429 -28.71 10.09 -4.00
N VAL A 430 -28.77 8.76 -4.06
CA VAL A 430 -28.08 7.87 -3.10
C VAL A 430 -26.57 7.98 -3.26
N TRP A 431 -26.06 7.83 -4.49
CA TRP A 431 -24.62 7.95 -4.78
C TRP A 431 -24.06 9.32 -4.38
N LYS A 432 -24.75 10.41 -4.75
CA LYS A 432 -24.32 11.78 -4.53
C LYS A 432 -24.09 12.11 -3.05
N LYS A 433 -24.82 11.45 -2.14
CA LYS A 433 -24.69 11.60 -0.68
C LYS A 433 -23.61 10.71 -0.06
N SER A 434 -23.03 9.80 -0.83
CA SER A 434 -21.99 8.88 -0.35
C SER A 434 -20.61 9.54 -0.34
N LYS A 435 -19.62 8.87 0.26
CA LYS A 435 -18.22 9.31 0.17
C LYS A 435 -17.63 9.13 -1.24
N HIS A 436 -18.19 8.24 -2.06
CA HIS A 436 -17.67 7.96 -3.39
C HIS A 436 -17.79 9.18 -4.33
N SER A 437 -18.88 9.95 -4.24
CA SER A 437 -19.06 11.18 -5.03
C SER A 437 -18.06 12.29 -4.68
N HIS A 438 -17.33 12.15 -3.58
CA HIS A 438 -16.31 13.10 -3.09
C HIS A 438 -14.91 12.47 -3.03
N ALA A 439 -14.70 11.29 -3.62
CA ALA A 439 -13.48 10.49 -3.40
C ALA A 439 -12.18 11.28 -3.66
N MET A 440 -12.05 11.95 -4.81
CA MET A 440 -10.84 12.70 -5.15
C MET A 440 -10.57 13.91 -4.25
N GLU A 441 -11.59 14.52 -3.67
CA GLU A 441 -11.42 15.66 -2.75
C GLU A 441 -10.56 15.25 -1.55
N ALA A 442 -10.67 13.99 -1.10
CA ALA A 442 -9.85 13.45 -0.02
C ALA A 442 -8.37 13.39 -0.39
N LEU A 443 -8.03 13.12 -1.65
CA LEU A 443 -6.64 13.13 -2.13
C LEU A 443 -6.12 14.55 -2.30
N GLU A 444 -6.95 15.46 -2.80
CA GLU A 444 -6.62 16.88 -2.98
C GLU A 444 -6.39 17.59 -1.63
N ALA A 445 -7.14 17.20 -0.60
CA ALA A 445 -7.01 17.73 0.76
C ALA A 445 -5.93 17.01 1.59
N ALA A 446 -5.32 15.94 1.09
CA ALA A 446 -4.28 15.22 1.82
C ALA A 446 -3.04 16.11 2.04
N THR A 447 -2.44 16.00 3.23
CA THR A 447 -1.26 16.79 3.62
C THR A 447 -0.14 15.93 4.20
N ARG A 448 -0.22 14.59 4.03
CA ARG A 448 0.70 13.66 4.70
C ARG A 448 0.87 12.31 3.97
N PRO A 449 1.55 12.23 2.83
CA PRO A 449 2.05 13.36 2.07
C PRO A 449 0.91 14.09 1.32
N GLY A 450 1.18 15.31 0.86
CA GLY A 450 0.29 16.01 -0.05
C GLY A 450 0.33 15.45 -1.47
N ASN A 451 -0.33 16.13 -2.42
CA ASN A 451 -0.28 15.82 -3.86
C ASN A 451 -0.72 14.38 -4.25
N ARG A 452 -1.50 13.69 -3.40
CA ARG A 452 -1.91 12.30 -3.65
C ARG A 452 -2.84 12.14 -4.84
N GLN A 453 -3.52 13.20 -5.28
CA GLN A 453 -4.33 13.21 -6.50
C GLN A 453 -3.50 13.06 -7.79
N PHE A 454 -2.17 13.16 -7.67
CA PHE A 454 -1.24 12.92 -8.77
C PHE A 454 -0.56 11.54 -8.68
N ASP A 455 -0.87 10.73 -7.67
CA ASP A 455 -0.33 9.38 -7.52
C ASP A 455 -1.28 8.35 -8.15
N GLY A 456 -0.79 7.62 -9.16
CA GLY A 456 -1.56 6.60 -9.87
C GLY A 456 -2.13 5.50 -8.97
N ASP A 457 -1.44 5.13 -7.90
CA ASP A 457 -1.91 4.10 -6.96
C ASP A 457 -3.04 4.61 -6.05
N CYS A 458 -3.17 5.93 -5.88
CA CYS A 458 -4.32 6.53 -5.20
C CYS A 458 -5.46 6.78 -6.19
N VAL A 459 -5.15 7.32 -7.37
CA VAL A 459 -6.15 7.69 -8.37
C VAL A 459 -6.94 6.49 -8.90
N GLN A 460 -6.34 5.31 -8.99
CA GLN A 460 -7.04 4.07 -9.39
C GLN A 460 -8.28 3.77 -8.52
N CYS A 461 -8.24 4.12 -7.22
CA CYS A 461 -9.34 3.88 -6.29
C CYS A 461 -10.25 5.11 -6.10
N HIS A 462 -9.87 6.28 -6.63
CA HIS A 462 -10.53 7.56 -6.38
C HIS A 462 -11.17 8.19 -7.63
N SER A 463 -11.20 7.48 -8.75
CA SER A 463 -11.75 7.94 -10.02
C SER A 463 -12.48 6.83 -10.79
N ILE A 464 -13.19 7.19 -11.86
CA ILE A 464 -13.81 6.22 -12.77
C ILE A 464 -12.80 5.80 -13.84
N GLY A 465 -12.59 4.49 -13.98
CA GLY A 465 -11.98 3.92 -15.17
C GLY A 465 -10.48 4.22 -15.36
N PHE A 466 -9.76 4.64 -14.32
CA PHE A 466 -8.32 4.93 -14.44
C PHE A 466 -7.53 3.78 -15.06
N GLY A 467 -6.69 4.08 -16.04
CA GLY A 467 -5.93 3.08 -16.80
C GLY A 467 -6.74 2.33 -17.88
N TYR A 468 -8.07 2.50 -17.93
CA TYR A 468 -8.90 1.97 -19.00
C TYR A 468 -9.07 2.96 -20.16
N GLN A 469 -9.38 2.43 -21.35
CA GLN A 469 -9.73 3.25 -22.51
C GLN A 469 -10.93 4.13 -22.19
N THR A 470 -10.82 5.42 -22.52
CA THR A 470 -11.82 6.48 -22.24
C THR A 470 -12.08 6.77 -20.76
N GLY A 471 -11.32 6.14 -19.84
CA GLY A 471 -11.45 6.38 -18.41
C GLY A 471 -10.78 7.67 -17.94
N TYR A 472 -10.75 7.90 -16.63
CA TYR A 472 -10.14 9.09 -16.03
C TYR A 472 -8.66 9.21 -16.43
N THR A 473 -8.26 10.40 -16.86
CA THR A 473 -6.87 10.74 -17.14
C THR A 473 -6.38 11.82 -16.19
N ASP A 474 -7.07 12.96 -16.16
CA ASP A 474 -6.85 14.04 -15.23
C ASP A 474 -8.13 14.89 -15.03
N ALA A 475 -8.09 15.75 -14.02
CA ALA A 475 -9.24 16.56 -13.60
C ALA A 475 -9.64 17.63 -14.63
N LYS A 476 -8.77 17.99 -15.59
CA LYS A 476 -9.04 18.96 -16.64
C LYS A 476 -9.61 18.30 -17.89
N ALA A 477 -9.04 17.17 -18.31
CA ALA A 477 -9.44 16.44 -19.51
C ALA A 477 -10.72 15.62 -19.29
N THR A 478 -10.87 15.03 -18.10
CA THR A 478 -12.00 14.14 -17.76
C THR A 478 -12.64 14.51 -16.42
N PRO A 479 -13.13 15.75 -16.23
CA PRO A 479 -13.72 16.21 -14.97
C PRO A 479 -14.91 15.36 -14.51
N GLN A 480 -15.70 14.82 -15.44
CA GLN A 480 -16.84 13.95 -15.18
C GLN A 480 -16.46 12.57 -14.63
N LEU A 481 -15.18 12.19 -14.70
CA LEU A 481 -14.66 10.91 -14.20
C LEU A 481 -13.85 11.07 -12.91
N LYS A 482 -13.83 12.29 -12.34
CA LYS A 482 -12.96 12.72 -11.24
C LYS A 482 -13.28 12.04 -9.89
N HIS A 483 -14.36 11.28 -9.75
CA HIS A 483 -14.74 10.63 -8.50
C HIS A 483 -15.04 9.15 -8.69
N VAL A 484 -15.21 8.40 -7.60
CA VAL A 484 -15.78 7.04 -7.69
C VAL A 484 -17.26 7.18 -8.00
N GLY A 485 -17.72 6.52 -9.05
CA GLY A 485 -19.06 6.72 -9.60
C GLY A 485 -19.78 5.44 -10.00
N CYS A 486 -20.93 5.60 -10.66
CA CYS A 486 -21.76 4.49 -11.12
C CYS A 486 -20.92 3.49 -11.94
N GLU A 487 -20.08 4.02 -12.85
CA GLU A 487 -19.26 3.24 -13.75
C GLU A 487 -18.02 2.59 -13.08
N SER A 488 -17.67 2.96 -11.84
CA SER A 488 -16.67 2.22 -11.06
C SER A 488 -17.16 0.81 -10.68
N CYS A 489 -18.47 0.66 -10.53
CA CYS A 489 -19.14 -0.62 -10.32
C CYS A 489 -19.62 -1.22 -11.64
N HIS A 490 -20.36 -0.44 -12.43
CA HIS A 490 -21.08 -0.90 -13.63
C HIS A 490 -20.20 -0.99 -14.90
N GLY A 491 -19.07 -0.28 -14.98
CA GLY A 491 -18.29 -0.16 -16.21
C GLY A 491 -18.83 0.89 -17.19
N PRO A 492 -18.30 0.96 -18.43
CA PRO A 492 -18.56 2.04 -19.38
C PRO A 492 -20.00 2.05 -19.91
N GLY A 493 -20.73 3.12 -19.64
CA GLY A 493 -22.19 3.24 -19.81
C GLY A 493 -22.67 3.79 -21.15
N SER A 494 -21.79 4.25 -22.05
CA SER A 494 -22.22 4.98 -23.26
C SER A 494 -23.20 4.19 -24.15
N GLY A 495 -23.02 2.87 -24.26
CA GLY A 495 -23.91 2.00 -25.03
C GLY A 495 -25.32 1.95 -24.43
N HIS A 496 -25.41 1.82 -23.10
CA HIS A 496 -26.71 1.82 -22.43
C HIS A 496 -27.39 3.19 -22.51
N VAL A 497 -26.64 4.28 -22.36
CA VAL A 497 -27.20 5.65 -22.50
C VAL A 497 -27.79 5.88 -23.88
N THR A 498 -27.16 5.37 -24.94
CA THR A 498 -27.64 5.52 -26.32
C THR A 498 -28.76 4.54 -26.68
N GLN A 499 -28.75 3.34 -26.10
CA GLN A 499 -29.73 2.29 -26.35
C GLN A 499 -30.23 1.66 -25.04
N PRO A 500 -31.06 2.37 -24.24
CA PRO A 500 -31.42 1.95 -22.89
C PRO A 500 -32.16 0.61 -22.83
N ASN A 501 -32.89 0.26 -23.89
CA ASN A 501 -33.65 -0.99 -23.98
C ASN A 501 -32.85 -2.17 -24.56
N ASN A 502 -31.57 -1.97 -24.93
CA ASN A 502 -30.74 -3.04 -25.47
C ASN A 502 -30.25 -3.96 -24.34
N LYS A 503 -30.80 -5.18 -24.29
CA LYS A 503 -30.51 -6.16 -23.24
C LYS A 503 -29.04 -6.59 -23.18
N ALA A 504 -28.35 -6.64 -24.31
CA ALA A 504 -26.93 -7.01 -24.34
C ALA A 504 -26.06 -5.92 -23.70
N LEU A 505 -26.33 -4.65 -24.04
CA LEU A 505 -25.64 -3.51 -23.45
C LEU A 505 -25.96 -3.35 -21.97
N LEU A 506 -27.21 -3.62 -21.55
CA LEU A 506 -27.58 -3.67 -20.13
C LEU A 506 -26.82 -4.77 -19.38
N ALA A 507 -26.73 -5.98 -19.94
CA ALA A 507 -26.00 -7.09 -19.34
C ALA A 507 -24.50 -6.77 -19.19
N SER A 508 -23.93 -5.98 -20.09
CA SER A 508 -22.54 -5.52 -20.00
C SER A 508 -22.25 -4.65 -18.77
N LEU A 509 -23.29 -4.01 -18.20
CA LEU A 509 -23.20 -3.15 -17.02
C LEU A 509 -23.41 -3.87 -15.69
N SER A 510 -23.71 -5.17 -15.71
CA SER A 510 -24.03 -5.95 -14.50
C SER A 510 -23.28 -7.27 -14.49
N LYS A 511 -21.96 -7.23 -14.70
CA LYS A 511 -21.09 -8.41 -14.83
C LYS A 511 -21.00 -9.32 -13.62
N TRP A 512 -21.45 -8.86 -12.46
CA TRP A 512 -21.56 -9.69 -11.27
C TRP A 512 -22.72 -10.68 -11.32
N LYS A 513 -23.66 -10.51 -12.25
CA LYS A 513 -24.80 -11.43 -12.43
C LYS A 513 -24.39 -12.64 -13.29
N SER A 514 -24.71 -13.83 -12.81
CA SER A 514 -24.59 -15.07 -13.59
C SER A 514 -25.78 -15.26 -14.53
N GLN A 515 -26.97 -14.84 -14.10
CA GLN A 515 -28.21 -14.82 -14.87
C GLN A 515 -28.82 -13.41 -14.85
N PRO A 516 -29.51 -12.97 -15.92
CA PRO A 516 -30.13 -11.64 -15.97
C PRO A 516 -31.09 -11.35 -14.80
N THR A 517 -31.74 -12.40 -14.27
CA THR A 517 -32.69 -12.36 -13.16
C THR A 517 -32.05 -12.33 -11.78
N ASP A 518 -30.72 -12.47 -11.69
CA ASP A 518 -30.03 -12.45 -10.40
C ASP A 518 -30.23 -11.10 -9.70
N VAL A 519 -30.57 -11.18 -8.42
CA VAL A 519 -30.80 -10.04 -7.54
C VAL A 519 -30.16 -10.33 -6.20
N LEU A 520 -29.58 -9.30 -5.57
CA LEU A 520 -29.10 -9.42 -4.21
C LEU A 520 -30.28 -9.73 -3.28
N PRO A 521 -30.05 -10.40 -2.14
CA PRO A 521 -31.07 -10.51 -1.09
C PRO A 521 -31.67 -9.15 -0.76
N ALA A 522 -32.94 -9.11 -0.35
CA ALA A 522 -33.59 -7.86 0.03
C ALA A 522 -32.72 -7.06 1.03
N LYS A 523 -32.74 -5.72 0.92
CA LYS A 523 -31.93 -4.83 1.77
C LYS A 523 -31.98 -5.20 3.26
N ALA A 524 -33.18 -5.49 3.77
CA ALA A 524 -33.39 -5.87 5.17
C ALA A 524 -32.68 -7.18 5.57
N VAL A 525 -32.44 -8.09 4.62
CA VAL A 525 -31.63 -9.30 4.86
C VAL A 525 -30.16 -8.92 5.00
N ILE A 526 -29.62 -8.09 4.10
CA ILE A 526 -28.24 -7.61 4.17
C ILE A 526 -28.00 -6.81 5.46
N GLU A 527 -28.93 -5.93 5.84
CA GLU A 527 -28.87 -5.16 7.09
C GLU A 527 -28.81 -6.08 8.31
N LYS A 528 -29.68 -7.11 8.38
CA LYS A 528 -29.65 -8.12 9.45
C LYS A 528 -28.34 -8.91 9.51
N LEU A 529 -27.76 -9.23 8.35
CA LEU A 529 -26.46 -9.91 8.29
C LEU A 529 -25.33 -9.03 8.83
N GLY A 530 -25.39 -7.71 8.58
CA GLY A 530 -24.41 -6.74 9.08
C GLY A 530 -24.50 -6.46 10.59
N GLU A 531 -25.57 -6.93 11.26
CA GLU A 531 -25.74 -6.83 12.71
C GLU A 531 -25.18 -8.05 13.47
N LEU A 532 -24.75 -9.10 12.75
CA LEU A 532 -24.28 -10.33 13.37
C LEU A 532 -22.92 -10.17 14.04
N LYS A 533 -22.82 -10.75 15.23
CA LYS A 533 -21.55 -10.90 15.94
C LYS A 533 -20.83 -12.18 15.49
N PRO A 534 -19.49 -12.23 15.55
CA PRO A 534 -18.73 -13.43 15.26
C PRO A 534 -19.26 -14.64 16.03
N GLY A 535 -19.48 -15.77 15.34
CA GLY A 535 -20.00 -17.01 15.92
C GLY A 535 -21.52 -17.09 16.07
N GLN A 536 -22.27 -16.03 15.74
CA GLN A 536 -23.74 -16.13 15.69
C GLN A 536 -24.20 -16.81 14.40
N PRO A 537 -25.18 -17.73 14.47
CA PRO A 537 -25.77 -18.33 13.27
C PRO A 537 -26.49 -17.25 12.45
N ALA A 538 -26.40 -17.37 11.12
CA ALA A 538 -27.10 -16.46 10.23
C ALA A 538 -28.63 -16.57 10.49
N PRO A 539 -29.33 -15.44 10.71
CA PRO A 539 -30.74 -15.43 11.10
C PRO A 539 -31.66 -15.73 9.90
N VAL A 540 -31.10 -15.79 8.69
CA VAL A 540 -31.80 -16.02 7.43
C VAL A 540 -30.94 -16.93 6.56
N GLN A 541 -31.57 -17.94 5.93
CA GLN A 541 -30.91 -18.77 4.95
C GLN A 541 -30.71 -17.98 3.65
N ILE A 542 -29.46 -17.80 3.23
CA ILE A 542 -29.10 -17.19 1.96
C ILE A 542 -29.09 -18.29 0.90
N LYS A 543 -29.76 -18.07 -0.24
CA LYS A 543 -29.76 -19.05 -1.34
C LYS A 543 -28.36 -19.12 -1.98
N PRO A 544 -27.93 -20.27 -2.51
CA PRO A 544 -26.61 -20.38 -3.16
C PRO A 544 -26.37 -19.32 -4.25
N ALA A 545 -27.36 -19.04 -5.10
CA ALA A 545 -27.26 -18.01 -6.14
C ALA A 545 -27.12 -16.58 -5.56
N GLU A 546 -27.82 -16.29 -4.46
CA GLU A 546 -27.69 -15.01 -3.76
C GLU A 546 -26.30 -14.86 -3.12
N GLN A 547 -25.76 -15.94 -2.56
CA GLN A 547 -24.41 -15.94 -1.98
C GLN A 547 -23.33 -15.73 -3.04
N GLN A 548 -23.46 -16.39 -4.20
CA GLN A 548 -22.57 -16.17 -5.34
C GLN A 548 -22.59 -14.71 -5.79
N LEU A 549 -23.78 -14.11 -5.87
CA LEU A 549 -23.93 -12.71 -6.23
C LEU A 549 -23.34 -11.77 -5.19
N ILE A 550 -23.55 -12.04 -3.90
CA ILE A 550 -22.90 -11.29 -2.80
C ILE A 550 -21.38 -11.32 -2.97
N ASN A 551 -20.80 -12.50 -3.19
CA ASN A 551 -19.36 -12.64 -3.36
C ASN A 551 -18.88 -11.86 -4.59
N ALA A 552 -19.58 -11.92 -5.71
CA ALA A 552 -19.24 -11.21 -6.94
C ALA A 552 -19.32 -9.68 -6.77
N VAL A 553 -20.33 -9.15 -6.09
CA VAL A 553 -20.46 -7.71 -5.81
C VAL A 553 -19.41 -7.26 -4.78
N SER A 554 -19.23 -8.02 -3.69
CA SER A 554 -18.24 -7.73 -2.65
C SER A 554 -16.82 -7.67 -3.25
N ALA A 555 -16.48 -8.58 -4.17
CA ALA A 555 -15.19 -8.57 -4.86
C ALA A 555 -14.94 -7.26 -5.64
N ARG A 556 -15.98 -6.58 -6.14
CA ARG A 556 -15.83 -5.27 -6.80
C ARG A 556 -15.46 -4.17 -5.81
N CYS A 557 -16.01 -4.21 -4.59
CA CYS A 557 -15.67 -3.30 -3.50
C CYS A 557 -14.24 -3.52 -3.00
N MET A 558 -13.85 -4.80 -2.81
CA MET A 558 -12.54 -5.18 -2.28
C MET A 558 -11.37 -4.85 -3.22
N ARG A 559 -11.62 -4.43 -4.47
CA ARG A 559 -10.57 -3.84 -5.33
C ARG A 559 -9.96 -2.56 -4.74
N CYS A 560 -10.71 -1.85 -3.91
CA CYS A 560 -10.28 -0.63 -3.22
C CYS A 560 -10.33 -0.79 -1.68
N HIS A 561 -11.22 -1.65 -1.19
CA HIS A 561 -11.45 -1.92 0.24
C HIS A 561 -10.95 -3.32 0.65
N ASP A 562 -9.70 -3.63 0.33
CA ASP A 562 -9.05 -4.83 0.86
C ASP A 562 -8.69 -4.65 2.35
N GLN A 563 -8.27 -5.73 3.00
CA GLN A 563 -7.89 -5.74 4.42
C GLN A 563 -6.76 -4.74 4.74
N GLU A 564 -5.92 -4.39 3.76
CA GLU A 564 -4.73 -3.58 3.96
C GLU A 564 -5.03 -2.08 3.82
N ASN A 565 -5.95 -1.72 2.93
CA ASN A 565 -6.37 -0.36 2.63
C ASN A 565 -7.58 0.07 3.46
N ASP A 566 -8.50 -0.87 3.76
CA ASP A 566 -9.66 -0.64 4.61
C ASP A 566 -9.93 -1.83 5.56
N PRO A 567 -9.13 -1.99 6.63
CA PRO A 567 -9.21 -3.13 7.55
C PRO A 567 -10.54 -3.26 8.31
N LYS A 568 -11.39 -2.23 8.25
CA LYS A 568 -12.72 -2.20 8.89
C LYS A 568 -13.85 -2.22 7.87
N PHE A 569 -13.54 -2.45 6.59
CA PHE A 569 -14.57 -2.64 5.59
C PHE A 569 -15.38 -3.90 5.92
N ASP A 570 -16.70 -3.71 5.95
CA ASP A 570 -17.66 -4.80 6.06
C ASP A 570 -18.72 -4.58 4.99
N PHE A 571 -18.76 -5.49 4.03
CA PHE A 571 -19.72 -5.45 2.93
C PHE A 571 -21.16 -5.33 3.43
N TYR A 572 -21.55 -6.10 4.45
CA TYR A 572 -22.92 -6.12 4.94
C TYR A 572 -23.31 -4.83 5.67
N LYS A 573 -22.32 -4.12 6.24
CA LYS A 573 -22.52 -2.81 6.87
C LYS A 573 -22.60 -1.65 5.87
N TYR A 574 -21.82 -1.70 4.79
CA TYR A 574 -21.71 -0.59 3.84
C TYR A 574 -22.62 -0.73 2.61
N MET A 575 -22.91 -1.95 2.14
CA MET A 575 -23.80 -2.16 1.00
C MET A 575 -25.21 -1.54 1.19
N PRO A 576 -25.84 -1.58 2.38
CA PRO A 576 -27.10 -0.90 2.63
C PRO A 576 -27.08 0.63 2.43
N GLN A 577 -25.91 1.28 2.59
CA GLN A 577 -25.77 2.73 2.51
C GLN A 577 -25.75 3.24 1.06
N ILE A 578 -25.29 2.40 0.14
CA ILE A 578 -25.31 2.66 -1.30
C ILE A 578 -26.42 1.86 -1.99
N TRP A 579 -27.36 1.30 -1.24
CA TRP A 579 -28.38 0.41 -1.77
C TRP A 579 -29.32 1.12 -2.74
N HIS A 580 -29.42 0.59 -3.95
CA HIS A 580 -30.30 1.12 -4.98
C HIS A 580 -30.88 -0.02 -5.84
N SER A 581 -31.44 -1.05 -5.19
CA SER A 581 -32.20 -2.08 -5.90
C SER A 581 -33.68 -1.67 -5.95
N GLY A 582 -34.08 -1.04 -7.05
CA GLY A 582 -35.46 -0.63 -7.19
C GLY A 582 -35.62 0.33 -8.34
N PHE A 583 -35.43 -0.15 -9.56
CA PHE A 583 -35.98 0.45 -10.79
C PHE A 583 -37.52 0.48 -10.69
N LYS A 584 -38.07 1.20 -9.71
CA LYS A 584 -39.42 1.73 -9.81
C LYS A 584 -39.31 2.72 -10.95
N ALA A 585 -40.15 2.50 -11.97
CA ALA A 585 -40.16 3.24 -13.24
C ALA A 585 -39.68 4.68 -13.02
N GLY A 586 -38.67 5.10 -13.80
CA GLY A 586 -38.02 6.40 -13.65
C GLY A 586 -39.05 7.50 -13.40
N ASN A 587 -38.68 8.51 -12.62
CA ASN A 587 -39.57 9.63 -12.30
C ASN A 587 -40.31 10.07 -13.59
N PRO A 588 -41.63 9.91 -13.68
CA PRO A 588 -42.36 10.15 -14.92
C PRO A 588 -42.14 11.58 -15.46
N ALA A 589 -41.92 12.56 -14.57
CA ALA A 589 -41.59 13.92 -14.94
C ALA A 589 -40.17 14.07 -15.51
N ALA A 590 -39.19 13.33 -14.98
CA ALA A 590 -37.84 13.31 -15.52
C ALA A 590 -37.78 12.57 -16.86
N ASN A 591 -38.48 11.44 -16.97
CA ASN A 591 -38.59 10.70 -18.22
C ASN A 591 -39.24 11.55 -19.32
N ALA A 592 -40.32 12.27 -19.01
CA ALA A 592 -40.97 13.18 -19.95
C ALA A 592 -40.09 14.38 -20.33
N ALA A 593 -39.39 15.00 -19.37
CA ALA A 593 -38.48 16.12 -19.62
C ALA A 593 -37.28 15.73 -20.50
N ASN A 594 -36.88 14.46 -20.48
CA ASN A 594 -35.75 13.92 -21.22
C ASN A 594 -36.17 13.15 -22.50
N GLY A 595 -37.43 13.26 -22.91
CA GLY A 595 -37.94 12.65 -24.16
C GLY A 595 -38.01 11.12 -24.14
N LEU A 596 -38.00 10.50 -22.95
CA LEU A 596 -38.11 9.05 -22.79
C LEU A 596 -39.58 8.63 -22.80
N PRO A 597 -39.91 7.46 -23.40
CA PRO A 597 -41.28 6.99 -23.49
C PRO A 597 -41.87 6.71 -22.10
N PRO A 598 -43.19 6.89 -21.90
CA PRO A 598 -43.86 6.55 -20.66
C PRO A 598 -43.59 5.09 -20.27
N GLY A 599 -43.11 4.86 -19.05
CA GLY A 599 -42.77 3.52 -18.57
C GLY A 599 -41.37 3.00 -18.93
N ALA A 600 -40.49 3.83 -19.50
CA ALA A 600 -39.06 3.54 -19.57
C ALA A 600 -38.55 3.19 -18.16
N LYS A 601 -37.98 1.99 -18.01
CA LYS A 601 -37.46 1.43 -16.76
C LYS A 601 -35.95 1.57 -16.67
#